data_AF-A0A2H0SN88-F1
#
_entry.id   AF-A0A2H0SN88-F1
#
_cell.length_a   1.000
_cell.length_b   1.000
_cell.length_c   1.000
_cell.angle_alpha   90.00
_cell.angle_beta   90.00
_cell.angle_gamma   90.00
#
_symmetry.space_group_name_H-M   'P 1'
#
loop_
_entity.id
_entity.type
_entity.pdbx_description
1 polymer ?
#
loop_
_entity_poly.entity_id
_entity_poly.type
_entity_poly.pdbx_seq_one_letter_code
_entity_poly.pdbx_strand_id
1 'polypeptide(L)'
;MPATMLLGRSSSPSAIPIYLKLLHTAHMLGVPTAPTVYVGPKALFGSFLSHPKVKELLSDRVKAQHEPTVVRLIEAKILQLFQKEKLSHTLTKEITQQYHQELLGSFVRISSGYENIIGDSNLIESLAEYSSKLLEQGLAVSRDSGMPLLSSIAGAFIQTQLQASSSGIAYSKNTTQPNKNTIVVSAQIGVVPAQSDSVAQDRYEIHRSSLKEIAAKIGTKTICFGRTQDSFEKKKIPSKQQNGRVVTKKQTEQLAKFTISISQKVFRPIAMRWEIDKNNLFVTDVSEIVPQQTSAPEDRVASITIITPNNDAWQILDRRWKSQPESTAAILADFLQRTHLAPATNIRIPNVTNLQELEAARTSLLAATSTTNTWQFWPEISSLGILFELKNYSALDFFDGIMLDIPGLLQSLYVTPTWSDTEYDLLFSLIEQQVPNHMLHGLILHELPSNTLQHLDSVVYKYIHAPESLEQILRSLVSDLEAKRWKALP
;
A
#
# COMPACT_ATOMS: atom_id res chain seq x y z
N MET A 1 12.68 -6.27 24.29
CA MET A 1 13.32 -7.29 23.43
C MET A 1 13.11 -6.86 22.00
N PRO A 2 14.17 -6.72 21.18
CA PRO A 2 14.02 -6.32 19.79
C PRO A 2 13.29 -7.43 19.02
N ALA A 3 12.45 -7.04 18.05
CA ALA A 3 11.90 -7.99 17.09
C ALA A 3 13.05 -8.39 16.16
N THR A 4 13.78 -9.46 16.50
CA THR A 4 14.97 -9.84 15.75
C THR A 4 14.57 -10.44 14.40
N MET A 5 14.51 -9.54 13.42
CA MET A 5 14.43 -9.83 12.00
C MET A 5 15.70 -10.55 11.54
N LEU A 6 15.61 -11.82 11.15
CA LEU A 6 16.48 -12.32 10.08
C LEU A 6 15.94 -11.81 8.75
N LEU A 7 16.14 -10.53 8.49
CA LEU A 7 16.27 -10.08 7.11
C LEU A 7 17.60 -10.64 6.61
N GLY A 8 17.54 -11.82 6.00
CA GLY A 8 18.69 -12.39 5.33
C GLY A 8 19.36 -11.33 4.47
N ARG A 9 20.69 -11.24 4.53
CA ARG A 9 21.56 -10.27 3.86
C ARG A 9 21.39 -10.17 2.32
N SER A 10 20.38 -10.77 1.68
CA SER A 10 20.31 -10.84 0.22
C SER A 10 18.91 -11.03 -0.40
N SER A 11 17.90 -10.24 -0.05
CA SER A 11 16.69 -10.18 -0.89
C SER A 11 16.09 -8.80 -0.96
N SER A 12 15.71 -8.39 -2.16
CA SER A 12 15.04 -7.14 -2.47
C SER A 12 13.94 -6.80 -1.44
N PRO A 13 13.88 -5.57 -0.90
CA PRO A 13 12.84 -5.12 0.04
C PRO A 13 11.40 -5.34 -0.45
N SER A 14 11.21 -5.52 -1.76
CA SER A 14 9.90 -5.78 -2.36
C SER A 14 9.31 -7.15 -1.98
N ALA A 15 10.11 -8.14 -1.62
CA ALA A 15 9.64 -9.51 -1.38
C ALA A 15 9.04 -9.76 0.03
N ILE A 16 9.22 -8.81 0.96
CA ILE A 16 8.69 -8.98 2.33
C ILE A 16 7.18 -8.67 2.31
N PRO A 17 6.34 -9.57 2.86
CA PRO A 17 4.91 -9.34 2.99
C PRO A 17 4.56 -8.03 3.68
N ILE A 18 3.51 -7.35 3.20
CA ILE A 18 3.11 -6.03 3.72
C ILE A 18 2.83 -6.03 5.22
N TYR A 19 2.17 -7.06 5.77
CA TYR A 19 1.89 -7.14 7.21
C TYR A 19 3.18 -7.23 8.06
N LEU A 20 4.24 -7.88 7.56
CA LEU A 20 5.55 -7.88 8.26
C LEU A 20 6.21 -6.50 8.22
N LYS A 21 6.05 -5.76 7.11
CA LYS A 21 6.52 -4.36 7.03
C LYS A 21 5.77 -3.47 8.02
N LEU A 22 4.45 -3.66 8.15
CA LEU A 22 3.62 -2.93 9.11
C LEU A 22 3.96 -3.30 10.56
N LEU A 23 4.19 -4.59 10.85
CA LEU A 23 4.63 -5.05 12.15
C LEU A 23 6.03 -4.51 12.51
N HIS A 24 6.96 -4.48 11.56
CA HIS A 24 8.27 -3.85 11.73
C HIS A 24 8.13 -2.34 11.97
N THR A 25 7.23 -1.66 11.24
CA THR A 25 6.92 -0.24 11.47
C THR A 25 6.42 -0.01 12.89
N ALA A 26 5.52 -0.87 13.39
CA ALA A 26 5.05 -0.81 14.78
C ALA A 26 6.22 -0.95 15.77
N HIS A 27 7.11 -1.91 15.54
CA HIS A 27 8.30 -2.10 16.37
C HIS A 27 9.20 -0.85 16.41
N MET A 28 9.47 -0.24 15.25
CA MET A 28 10.27 0.99 15.14
C MET A 28 9.64 2.20 15.86
N LEU A 29 8.32 2.20 16.05
CA LEU A 29 7.60 3.20 16.84
C LEU A 29 7.61 2.91 18.36
N GLY A 30 8.35 1.89 18.80
CA GLY A 30 8.39 1.47 20.20
C GLY A 30 7.15 0.70 20.66
N VAL A 31 6.30 0.27 19.72
CA VAL A 31 5.16 -0.61 20.05
C VAL A 31 5.70 -2.01 20.34
N PRO A 32 5.36 -2.64 21.47
CA PRO A 32 5.81 -4.00 21.74
C PRO A 32 5.15 -4.95 20.74
N THR A 33 5.96 -5.64 19.95
CA THR A 33 5.52 -6.62 18.95
C THR A 33 5.92 -8.02 19.40
N ALA A 34 5.13 -9.03 19.00
CA ALA A 34 5.54 -10.42 19.22
C ALA A 34 6.82 -10.70 18.41
N PRO A 35 7.85 -11.35 19.02
CA PRO A 35 9.06 -11.72 18.32
C PRO A 35 8.77 -12.56 17.07
N THR A 36 9.36 -12.17 15.94
CA THR A 36 9.10 -12.75 14.62
C THR A 36 10.40 -12.95 13.86
N VAL A 37 10.63 -14.17 13.39
CA VAL A 37 11.70 -14.53 12.47
C VAL A 37 11.10 -14.69 11.08
N TYR A 38 11.70 -14.07 10.06
CA TYR A 38 11.31 -14.24 8.67
C TYR A 38 12.33 -15.12 7.94
N VAL A 39 11.85 -16.10 7.19
CA VAL A 39 12.65 -17.03 6.39
C VAL A 39 12.33 -16.76 4.92
N GLY A 40 13.22 -16.02 4.26
CA GLY A 40 13.02 -15.62 2.86
C GLY A 40 13.03 -16.80 1.88
N PRO A 41 12.43 -16.65 0.69
CA PRO A 41 12.35 -17.72 -0.32
C PRO A 41 13.70 -18.33 -0.68
N LYS A 42 14.75 -17.50 -0.78
CA LYS A 42 16.11 -17.96 -1.08
C LYS A 42 16.69 -18.85 0.03
N ALA A 43 16.37 -18.56 1.30
CA ALA A 43 16.81 -19.40 2.41
C ALA A 43 16.04 -20.74 2.41
N LEU A 44 14.74 -20.72 2.15
CA LEU A 44 13.90 -21.92 2.08
C LEU A 44 14.25 -22.83 0.90
N PHE A 45 14.41 -22.26 -0.30
CA PHE A 45 14.45 -23.03 -1.55
C PHE A 45 15.78 -22.92 -2.29
N GLY A 46 16.72 -22.07 -1.87
CA GLY A 46 17.92 -21.76 -2.65
C GLY A 46 18.81 -22.96 -2.95
N SER A 47 19.02 -23.85 -1.99
CA SER A 47 19.79 -25.08 -2.20
C SER A 47 19.06 -26.04 -3.14
N PHE A 48 17.76 -26.25 -2.90
CA PHE A 48 16.89 -27.13 -3.70
C PHE A 48 16.83 -26.68 -5.17
N LEU A 49 16.55 -25.40 -5.42
CA LEU A 49 16.48 -24.83 -6.77
C LEU A 49 17.84 -24.77 -7.45
N SER A 50 18.93 -24.87 -6.70
CA SER A 50 20.28 -24.95 -7.26
C SER A 50 20.64 -26.36 -7.73
N HIS A 51 19.88 -27.40 -7.35
CA HIS A 51 20.12 -28.78 -7.72
C HIS A 51 20.03 -28.97 -9.24
N PRO A 52 21.01 -29.62 -9.91
CA PRO A 52 21.05 -29.73 -11.38
C PRO A 52 19.76 -30.29 -12.00
N LYS A 53 19.23 -31.36 -11.42
CA LYS A 53 17.96 -31.98 -11.87
C LYS A 53 16.75 -31.04 -11.74
N VAL A 54 16.72 -30.19 -10.71
CA VAL A 54 15.61 -29.23 -10.52
C VAL A 54 15.75 -28.08 -11.52
N LYS A 55 16.97 -27.60 -11.79
CA LYS A 55 17.23 -26.61 -12.85
C LYS A 55 16.80 -27.11 -14.22
N GLU A 56 17.12 -28.36 -14.54
CA GLU A 56 16.69 -29.03 -15.78
C GLU A 56 15.17 -29.06 -15.88
N LEU A 57 14.47 -29.55 -14.85
CA LEU A 57 13.01 -29.56 -14.81
C LEU A 57 12.40 -28.16 -14.94
N LEU A 58 12.97 -27.14 -14.30
CA LEU A 58 12.50 -25.76 -14.44
C LEU A 58 12.73 -25.20 -15.85
N SER A 59 13.83 -25.56 -16.51
CA SER A 59 14.08 -25.20 -17.91
C SER A 59 13.06 -25.87 -18.84
N ASP A 60 12.82 -27.16 -18.65
CA ASP A 60 11.85 -27.92 -19.44
C ASP A 60 10.43 -27.43 -19.23
N ARG A 61 10.10 -26.99 -18.01
CA ARG A 61 8.83 -26.33 -17.69
C ARG A 61 8.60 -25.10 -18.56
N VAL A 62 9.61 -24.25 -18.73
CA VAL A 62 9.53 -23.05 -19.58
C VAL A 62 9.38 -23.42 -21.05
N LYS A 63 10.13 -24.42 -21.54
CA LYS A 63 10.00 -24.91 -22.92
C LYS A 63 8.60 -25.46 -23.21
N ALA A 64 8.02 -26.16 -22.23
CA ALA A 64 6.69 -26.79 -22.34
C ALA A 64 5.53 -25.84 -22.00
N GLN A 65 5.74 -24.52 -21.89
CA GLN A 65 4.72 -23.56 -21.44
C GLN A 65 3.39 -23.62 -22.23
N HIS A 66 3.43 -24.08 -23.49
CA HIS A 66 2.26 -24.23 -24.35
C HIS A 66 1.52 -25.57 -24.20
N GLU A 67 2.02 -26.47 -23.35
CA GLU A 67 1.49 -27.82 -23.11
C GLU A 67 1.13 -28.00 -21.62
N PRO A 68 -0.09 -27.61 -21.18
CA PRO A 68 -0.45 -27.57 -19.76
C PRO A 68 -0.29 -28.90 -19.03
N THR A 69 -0.56 -30.02 -19.71
CA THR A 69 -0.41 -31.37 -19.14
C THR A 69 1.06 -31.70 -18.84
N VAL A 70 1.98 -31.31 -19.73
CA VAL A 70 3.41 -31.53 -19.55
C VAL A 70 3.96 -30.64 -18.43
N VAL A 71 3.54 -29.37 -18.38
CA VAL A 71 3.88 -28.46 -17.27
C VAL A 71 3.47 -29.05 -15.92
N ARG A 72 2.22 -29.53 -15.80
CA ARG A 72 1.74 -30.14 -14.55
C ARG A 72 2.53 -31.40 -14.16
N LEU A 73 2.92 -32.23 -15.13
CA LEU A 73 3.74 -33.41 -14.87
C LEU A 73 5.15 -33.02 -14.38
N ILE A 74 5.75 -31.98 -14.96
CA ILE A 74 7.05 -31.44 -14.53
C ILE A 74 6.94 -30.85 -13.12
N GLU A 75 5.91 -30.05 -12.84
CA GLU A 75 5.63 -29.47 -11.53
C GLU A 75 5.44 -30.56 -10.46
N ALA A 76 4.69 -31.62 -10.77
CA ALA A 76 4.54 -32.77 -9.88
C ALA A 76 5.88 -33.47 -9.57
N LYS A 77 6.77 -33.61 -10.57
CA LYS A 77 8.13 -34.15 -10.36
C LYS A 77 8.97 -33.23 -9.47
N ILE A 78 8.89 -31.92 -9.64
CA ILE A 78 9.58 -30.94 -8.79
C ILE A 78 9.10 -31.08 -7.34
N LEU A 79 7.78 -31.11 -7.11
CA LEU A 79 7.20 -31.28 -5.77
C LEU A 79 7.59 -32.61 -5.14
N GLN A 80 7.60 -33.70 -5.91
CA GLN A 80 8.04 -35.01 -5.42
C GLN A 80 9.53 -35.01 -5.02
N LEU A 81 10.39 -34.30 -5.77
CA LEU A 81 11.79 -34.12 -5.38
C LEU A 81 11.92 -33.30 -4.10
N PHE A 82 11.16 -32.21 -3.99
CA PHE A 82 11.16 -31.36 -2.79
C PHE A 82 10.71 -32.14 -1.55
N GLN A 83 9.67 -32.96 -1.63
CA GLN A 83 9.21 -33.79 -0.51
C GLN A 83 10.27 -34.79 -0.01
N LYS A 84 11.14 -35.28 -0.92
CA LYS A 84 12.26 -36.16 -0.57
C LYS A 84 13.44 -35.39 0.01
N GLU A 85 13.62 -34.16 -0.42
CA GLU A 85 14.68 -33.28 0.05
C GLU A 85 14.23 -32.60 1.35
N LYS A 86 14.78 -33.04 2.48
CA LYS A 86 14.56 -32.34 3.75
C LYS A 86 15.10 -30.91 3.66
N LEU A 87 14.56 -30.01 4.48
CA LEU A 87 15.16 -28.68 4.68
C LEU A 87 16.66 -28.81 4.96
N SER A 88 17.45 -27.88 4.42
CA SER A 88 18.91 -27.95 4.56
C SER A 88 19.32 -27.96 6.04
N HIS A 89 20.30 -28.80 6.39
CA HIS A 89 20.78 -28.92 7.78
C HIS A 89 21.21 -27.56 8.36
N THR A 90 21.83 -26.71 7.54
CA THR A 90 22.22 -25.34 7.93
C THR A 90 21.01 -24.51 8.33
N LEU A 91 19.95 -24.51 7.50
CA LEU A 91 18.71 -23.78 7.79
C LEU A 91 18.01 -24.32 9.04
N THR A 92 17.92 -25.65 9.17
CA THR A 92 17.33 -26.30 10.36
C THR A 92 18.05 -25.87 11.63
N LYS A 93 19.38 -25.90 11.63
CA LYS A 93 20.19 -25.48 12.78
C LYS A 93 19.96 -24.00 13.12
N GLU A 94 19.92 -23.13 12.11
CA GLU A 94 19.69 -21.70 12.29
C GLU A 94 18.30 -21.44 12.89
N ILE A 95 17.25 -22.07 12.35
CA ILE A 95 15.87 -21.91 12.85
C ILE A 95 15.73 -22.41 14.28
N THR A 96 16.28 -23.58 14.61
CA THR A 96 16.27 -24.10 15.98
C THR A 96 17.00 -23.16 16.93
N GLN A 97 18.16 -22.62 16.53
CA GLN A 97 18.88 -21.65 17.34
C GLN A 97 18.04 -20.39 17.60
N GLN A 98 17.39 -19.84 16.57
CA GLN A 98 16.53 -18.66 16.67
C GLN A 98 15.28 -18.94 17.52
N TYR A 99 14.73 -20.15 17.44
CA TYR A 99 13.60 -20.57 18.26
C TYR A 99 13.91 -20.47 19.76
N HIS A 100 15.10 -20.91 20.19
CA HIS A 100 15.51 -20.84 21.60
C HIS A 100 15.94 -19.43 22.02
N GLN A 101 16.64 -18.69 21.14
CA GLN A 101 17.24 -17.39 21.48
C GLN A 101 16.22 -16.24 21.43
N GLU A 102 15.44 -16.16 20.35
CA GLU A 102 14.56 -15.02 20.05
C GLU A 102 13.09 -15.33 20.29
N LEU A 103 12.68 -16.59 20.06
CA LEU A 103 11.29 -17.05 20.26
C LEU A 103 11.09 -17.74 21.61
N LEU A 104 12.11 -17.70 22.48
CA LEU A 104 12.09 -18.15 23.88
C LEU A 104 11.63 -19.61 24.10
N GLY A 105 11.71 -20.46 23.07
CA GLY A 105 11.20 -21.83 23.13
C GLY A 105 9.69 -21.92 23.43
N SER A 106 8.91 -20.89 23.09
CA SER A 106 7.47 -20.85 23.37
C SER A 106 6.63 -21.46 22.27
N PHE A 107 5.30 -21.32 22.35
CA PHE A 107 4.43 -21.56 21.20
C PHE A 107 4.79 -20.61 20.06
N VAL A 108 4.74 -21.10 18.83
CA VAL A 108 4.94 -20.30 17.62
C VAL A 108 3.89 -20.63 16.57
N ARG A 109 3.67 -19.67 15.66
CA ARG A 109 2.95 -19.88 14.42
C ARG A 109 3.88 -19.76 13.22
N ILE A 110 3.58 -20.52 12.17
CA ILE A 110 4.25 -20.41 10.87
C ILE A 110 3.24 -19.88 9.86
N SER A 111 3.37 -18.61 9.49
CA SER A 111 2.42 -17.97 8.57
C SER A 111 0.95 -18.19 8.96
N SER A 112 0.00 -17.94 8.05
CA SER A 112 -1.40 -18.29 8.30
C SER A 112 -1.61 -19.80 8.10
N GLY A 113 -2.13 -20.49 9.11
CA GLY A 113 -2.61 -21.87 9.01
C GLY A 113 -1.84 -22.91 9.82
N TYR A 114 -0.72 -22.53 10.45
CA TYR A 114 0.05 -23.38 11.35
C TYR A 114 0.25 -22.65 12.68
N GLU A 115 -0.45 -23.07 13.73
CA GLU A 115 -0.49 -22.39 15.04
C GLU A 115 -0.22 -23.35 16.19
N ASN A 116 0.18 -22.82 17.33
CA ASN A 116 0.42 -23.52 18.59
C ASN A 116 1.50 -24.60 18.49
N ILE A 117 2.50 -24.39 17.63
CA ILE A 117 3.63 -25.28 17.45
C ILE A 117 4.61 -25.06 18.61
N ILE A 118 5.11 -26.14 19.20
CA ILE A 118 6.09 -26.10 20.28
C ILE A 118 7.12 -27.22 20.11
N GLY A 119 8.39 -26.91 20.36
CA GLY A 119 9.50 -27.84 20.26
C GLY A 119 10.15 -27.92 18.87
N ASP A 120 11.44 -28.25 18.86
CA ASP A 120 12.29 -28.21 17.67
C ASP A 120 11.77 -29.10 16.54
N SER A 121 11.42 -30.36 16.84
CA SER A 121 10.95 -31.31 15.84
C SER A 121 9.66 -30.84 15.17
N ASN A 122 8.68 -30.41 15.97
CA ASN A 122 7.37 -29.97 15.47
C ASN A 122 7.51 -28.69 14.63
N LEU A 123 8.41 -27.77 15.03
CA LEU A 123 8.72 -26.57 14.27
C LEU A 123 9.29 -26.88 12.88
N ILE A 124 10.29 -27.76 12.82
CA ILE A 124 10.96 -28.10 11.56
C ILE A 124 10.05 -28.91 10.64
N GLU A 125 9.27 -29.84 11.19
CA GLU A 125 8.27 -30.61 10.44
C GLU A 125 7.18 -29.69 9.86
N SER A 126 6.57 -28.84 10.69
CA SER A 126 5.56 -27.87 10.27
C SER A 126 6.10 -26.90 9.22
N LEU A 127 7.35 -26.46 9.36
CA LEU A 127 7.98 -25.59 8.37
C LEU A 127 8.22 -26.32 7.04
N ALA A 128 8.61 -27.58 7.06
CA ALA A 128 8.80 -28.38 5.86
C ALA A 128 7.48 -28.60 5.10
N GLU A 129 6.40 -28.90 5.83
CA GLU A 129 5.05 -28.98 5.26
C GLU A 129 4.60 -27.64 4.67
N TYR A 130 4.77 -26.55 5.42
CA TYR A 130 4.41 -25.21 4.95
C TYR A 130 5.23 -24.81 3.71
N SER A 131 6.53 -25.13 3.68
CA SER A 131 7.40 -24.88 2.54
C SER A 131 6.96 -25.67 1.30
N SER A 132 6.45 -26.89 1.48
CA SER A 132 5.91 -27.69 0.38
C SER A 132 4.67 -27.03 -0.24
N LYS A 133 3.75 -26.55 0.59
CA LYS A 133 2.57 -25.79 0.14
C LYS A 133 2.95 -24.48 -0.55
N LEU A 134 3.95 -23.77 -0.01
CA LEU A 134 4.47 -22.54 -0.62
C LEU A 134 5.09 -22.79 -2.00
N LEU A 135 5.83 -23.88 -2.17
CA LEU A 135 6.45 -24.21 -3.45
C LEU A 135 5.37 -24.53 -4.50
N GLU A 136 4.34 -25.29 -4.13
CA GLU A 136 3.20 -25.59 -5.00
C GLU A 136 2.49 -24.31 -5.46
N GLN A 137 2.18 -23.41 -4.52
CA GLN A 137 1.59 -22.10 -4.82
C GLN A 137 2.51 -21.25 -5.70
N GLY A 138 3.81 -21.22 -5.40
CA GLY A 138 4.81 -20.50 -6.18
C GLY A 138 4.90 -20.99 -7.63
N LEU A 139 4.84 -22.30 -7.86
CA LEU A 139 4.80 -22.89 -9.20
C LEU A 139 3.53 -22.46 -9.95
N ALA A 140 2.37 -22.50 -9.30
CA ALA A 140 1.12 -22.05 -9.91
C ALA A 140 1.18 -20.56 -10.29
N VAL A 141 1.57 -19.68 -9.36
CA VAL A 141 1.67 -18.22 -9.62
C VAL A 141 2.71 -17.92 -10.70
N SER A 142 3.87 -18.58 -10.68
CA SER A 142 4.91 -18.41 -11.70
C SER A 142 4.41 -18.82 -13.09
N ARG A 143 3.57 -19.85 -13.18
CA ARG A 143 2.96 -20.28 -14.46
C ARG A 143 2.02 -19.21 -14.99
N ASP A 144 1.13 -18.74 -14.13
CA ASP A 144 0.01 -17.88 -14.54
C ASP A 144 0.47 -16.44 -14.82
N SER A 145 1.54 -15.98 -14.16
CA SER A 145 2.10 -14.63 -14.31
C SER A 145 3.36 -14.55 -15.20
N GLY A 146 3.99 -15.68 -15.54
CA GLY A 146 5.29 -15.71 -16.22
C GLY A 146 6.48 -15.24 -15.36
N MET A 147 6.26 -14.92 -14.09
CA MET A 147 7.32 -14.45 -13.20
C MET A 147 8.28 -15.58 -12.77
N PRO A 148 9.56 -15.27 -12.47
CA PRO A 148 10.48 -16.24 -11.89
C PRO A 148 9.95 -16.83 -10.57
N LEU A 149 10.10 -18.15 -10.39
CA LEU A 149 9.57 -18.88 -9.24
C LEU A 149 9.90 -18.25 -7.88
N LEU A 150 11.16 -17.85 -7.65
CA LEU A 150 11.56 -17.22 -6.38
C LEU A 150 10.92 -15.85 -6.15
N SER A 151 10.61 -15.12 -7.21
CA SER A 151 9.90 -13.84 -7.13
C SER A 151 8.40 -14.02 -6.88
N SER A 152 7.86 -15.19 -7.21
CA SER A 152 6.45 -15.57 -6.98
C SER A 152 6.17 -16.13 -5.57
N ILE A 153 7.20 -16.28 -4.72
CA ILE A 153 7.07 -16.86 -3.38
C ILE A 153 7.40 -15.79 -2.33
N ALA A 154 6.57 -15.67 -1.30
CA ALA A 154 6.71 -14.64 -0.26
C ALA A 154 7.57 -15.06 0.96
N GLY A 155 7.97 -16.33 1.04
CA GLY A 155 8.72 -16.89 2.19
C GLY A 155 7.81 -17.28 3.36
N ALA A 156 8.41 -17.63 4.50
CA ALA A 156 7.72 -18.00 5.72
C ALA A 156 8.07 -17.04 6.86
N PHE A 157 7.18 -16.88 7.84
CA PHE A 157 7.57 -16.28 9.12
C PHE A 157 7.21 -17.20 10.27
N ILE A 158 8.04 -17.18 11.30
CA ILE A 158 7.87 -17.92 12.54
C ILE A 158 7.71 -16.86 13.63
N GLN A 159 6.55 -16.79 14.26
CA GLN A 159 6.26 -15.76 15.26
C GLN A 159 5.83 -16.39 16.58
N THR A 160 6.34 -15.83 17.66
CA THR A 160 5.94 -16.17 19.04
C THR A 160 4.43 -15.99 19.22
N GLN A 161 3.80 -16.99 19.85
CA GLN A 161 2.42 -16.95 20.31
C GLN A 161 2.38 -17.04 21.83
N LEU A 162 1.78 -16.05 22.49
CA LEU A 162 1.79 -15.96 23.95
C LEU A 162 0.65 -16.78 24.55
N GLN A 163 0.75 -17.22 25.80
CA GLN A 163 -0.45 -17.73 26.47
C GLN A 163 -1.29 -16.55 26.95
N ALA A 164 -2.01 -15.91 26.04
CA ALA A 164 -2.69 -14.66 26.32
C ALA A 164 -3.83 -14.82 27.34
N SER A 165 -3.83 -13.96 28.35
CA SER A 165 -4.94 -13.77 29.28
C SER A 165 -6.13 -13.06 28.61
N SER A 166 -5.84 -12.18 27.66
CA SER A 166 -6.81 -11.51 26.81
C SER A 166 -6.20 -11.18 25.45
N SER A 167 -7.05 -11.08 24.45
CA SER A 167 -6.65 -10.76 23.08
C SER A 167 -7.78 -10.04 22.34
N GLY A 168 -7.47 -9.46 21.19
CA GLY A 168 -8.47 -8.77 20.40
C GLY A 168 -7.93 -8.02 19.20
N ILE A 169 -8.74 -7.11 18.67
CA ILE A 169 -8.42 -6.31 17.49
C ILE A 169 -8.72 -4.85 17.79
N ALA A 170 -7.79 -3.96 17.45
CA ALA A 170 -7.98 -2.52 17.48
C ALA A 170 -8.03 -1.97 16.05
N TYR A 171 -9.11 -1.27 15.71
CA TYR A 171 -9.33 -0.66 14.40
C TYR A 171 -9.09 0.84 14.50
N SER A 172 -8.21 1.39 13.65
CA SER A 172 -7.90 2.82 13.64
C SER A 172 -9.05 3.70 13.14
N LYS A 173 -10.08 3.08 12.57
CA LYS A 173 -11.34 3.72 12.15
C LYS A 173 -12.51 2.80 12.50
N ASN A 174 -13.64 3.39 12.89
CA ASN A 174 -14.87 2.64 13.08
C ASN A 174 -15.43 2.18 11.74
N THR A 175 -15.40 0.88 11.47
CA THR A 175 -15.82 0.30 10.18
C THR A 175 -17.33 0.31 9.98
N THR A 176 -18.12 0.29 11.07
CA THR A 176 -19.60 0.33 10.97
C THR A 176 -20.14 1.76 10.91
N GLN A 177 -19.42 2.72 11.48
CA GLN A 177 -19.79 4.13 11.48
C GLN A 177 -18.58 4.98 11.08
N PRO A 178 -18.20 4.98 9.78
CA PRO A 178 -16.97 5.57 9.29
C PRO A 178 -16.85 7.08 9.51
N ASN A 179 -17.98 7.76 9.72
CA ASN A 179 -18.03 9.19 9.99
C ASN A 179 -17.67 9.54 11.45
N LYS A 180 -17.62 8.55 12.36
CA LYS A 180 -17.20 8.78 13.73
C LYS A 180 -15.68 8.82 13.82
N ASN A 181 -15.14 9.91 14.38
CA ASN A 181 -13.72 10.06 14.70
C ASN A 181 -13.31 9.20 15.91
N THR A 182 -13.46 7.89 15.77
CA THR A 182 -13.35 6.90 16.84
C THR A 182 -12.47 5.73 16.44
N ILE A 183 -11.67 5.27 17.40
CA ILE A 183 -10.98 3.98 17.36
C ILE A 183 -11.89 2.97 18.04
N VAL A 184 -11.92 1.76 17.52
CA VAL A 184 -12.67 0.65 18.10
C VAL A 184 -11.70 -0.39 18.60
N VAL A 185 -11.80 -0.79 19.86
CA VAL A 185 -11.05 -1.92 20.42
C VAL A 185 -12.05 -3.02 20.75
N SER A 186 -11.91 -4.19 20.12
CA SER A 186 -12.57 -5.41 20.56
C SER A 186 -11.64 -6.22 21.45
N ALA A 187 -12.19 -6.89 22.46
CA ALA A 187 -11.42 -7.70 23.41
C ALA A 187 -12.18 -8.93 23.87
N GLN A 188 -11.47 -10.04 24.07
CA GLN A 188 -11.98 -11.27 24.65
C GLN A 188 -11.01 -11.87 25.68
N ILE A 189 -11.52 -12.77 26.53
CA ILE A 189 -10.71 -13.53 27.47
C ILE A 189 -10.04 -14.70 26.73
N GLY A 190 -8.75 -14.91 27.00
CA GLY A 190 -7.95 -15.95 26.35
C GLY A 190 -7.45 -15.56 24.97
N VAL A 191 -7.09 -16.56 24.17
CA VAL A 191 -6.59 -16.41 22.79
C VAL A 191 -7.74 -16.48 21.78
N VAL A 192 -7.54 -15.94 20.57
CA VAL A 192 -8.49 -16.03 19.46
C VAL A 192 -8.06 -17.16 18.52
N PRO A 193 -8.81 -18.27 18.40
CA PRO A 193 -8.60 -19.23 17.33
C PRO A 193 -8.95 -18.60 15.98
N ALA A 194 -8.16 -18.86 14.94
CA ALA A 194 -8.36 -18.28 13.62
C ALA A 194 -9.74 -18.56 12.97
N GLN A 195 -10.46 -19.58 13.43
CA GLN A 195 -11.74 -20.04 12.87
C GLN A 195 -12.95 -19.84 13.82
N SER A 196 -12.82 -19.07 14.90
CA SER A 196 -13.91 -18.89 15.88
C SER A 196 -14.52 -17.50 15.82
N ASP A 197 -15.55 -17.33 14.97
CA ASP A 197 -16.33 -16.09 14.90
C ASP A 197 -17.33 -15.93 16.06
N SER A 198 -17.49 -16.95 16.90
CA SER A 198 -18.64 -17.05 17.82
C SER A 198 -18.34 -16.69 19.28
N VAL A 199 -17.18 -16.12 19.61
CA VAL A 199 -16.86 -15.74 20.99
C VAL A 199 -17.37 -14.32 21.25
N ALA A 200 -18.18 -14.16 22.29
CA ALA A 200 -18.63 -12.83 22.72
C ALA A 200 -17.42 -11.95 23.09
N GLN A 201 -17.41 -10.71 22.59
CA GLN A 201 -16.33 -9.76 22.83
C GLN A 201 -16.86 -8.50 23.52
N ASP A 202 -15.98 -7.86 24.29
CA ASP A 202 -16.20 -6.48 24.69
C ASP A 202 -15.82 -5.56 23.52
N ARG A 203 -16.55 -4.45 23.39
CA ARG A 203 -16.27 -3.39 22.42
C ARG A 203 -16.11 -2.07 23.14
N TYR A 204 -14.98 -1.41 22.94
CA TYR A 204 -14.70 -0.09 23.48
C TYR A 204 -14.56 0.91 22.34
N GLU A 205 -15.18 2.06 22.49
CA GLU A 205 -15.05 3.18 21.56
C GLU A 205 -14.23 4.29 22.22
N ILE A 206 -13.16 4.69 21.53
CA ILE A 206 -12.20 5.67 22.02
C ILE A 206 -12.21 6.87 21.07
N HIS A 207 -12.31 8.07 21.63
CA HIS A 207 -12.23 9.28 20.83
C HIS A 207 -10.80 9.50 20.33
N ARG A 208 -10.62 9.71 19.02
CA ARG A 208 -9.30 9.73 18.36
C ARG A 208 -8.35 10.79 18.93
N SER A 209 -8.85 12.01 19.18
CA SER A 209 -8.00 13.13 19.59
C SER A 209 -7.63 13.10 21.08
N SER A 210 -8.59 12.82 21.97
CA SER A 210 -8.36 12.78 23.41
C SER A 210 -7.79 11.45 23.89
N LEU A 211 -7.85 10.41 23.06
CA LEU A 211 -7.56 9.01 23.39
C LEU A 211 -8.38 8.45 24.56
N LYS A 212 -9.42 9.15 25.00
CA LYS A 212 -10.29 8.72 26.10
C LYS A 212 -11.40 7.82 25.59
N GLU A 213 -11.70 6.80 26.37
CA GLU A 213 -12.88 5.96 26.15
C GLU A 213 -14.16 6.79 26.32
N ILE A 214 -15.04 6.71 25.33
CA ILE A 214 -16.34 7.38 25.31
C ILE A 214 -17.52 6.42 25.43
N ALA A 215 -17.33 5.14 25.09
CA ALA A 215 -18.35 4.12 25.25
C ALA A 215 -17.73 2.73 25.43
N ALA A 216 -18.46 1.86 26.13
CA ALA A 216 -18.12 0.44 26.28
C ALA A 216 -19.39 -0.41 26.19
N LYS A 217 -19.33 -1.48 25.38
CA LYS A 217 -20.32 -2.55 25.34
C LYS A 217 -19.65 -3.81 25.86
N ILE A 218 -20.08 -4.29 27.02
CA ILE A 218 -19.53 -5.49 27.66
C ILE A 218 -20.33 -6.71 27.19
N GLY A 219 -19.65 -7.66 26.57
CA GLY A 219 -20.27 -8.91 26.11
C GLY A 219 -20.35 -9.94 27.23
N THR A 220 -21.33 -10.84 27.19
CA THR A 220 -21.39 -11.98 28.13
C THR A 220 -20.53 -13.13 27.63
N LYS A 221 -19.34 -13.28 28.22
CA LYS A 221 -18.29 -14.20 27.79
C LYS A 221 -18.42 -15.53 28.54
N THR A 222 -19.02 -16.54 27.92
CA THR A 222 -19.25 -17.85 28.56
C THR A 222 -18.09 -18.84 28.39
N ILE A 223 -17.29 -18.65 27.34
CA ILE A 223 -16.16 -19.52 26.98
C ILE A 223 -14.91 -18.69 26.65
N CYS A 224 -13.74 -19.26 26.89
CA CYS A 224 -12.46 -18.76 26.40
C CYS A 224 -11.62 -19.92 25.84
N PHE A 225 -10.56 -19.56 25.13
CA PHE A 225 -9.59 -20.52 24.61
C PHE A 225 -8.21 -20.27 25.22
N GLY A 226 -7.49 -21.36 25.51
CA GLY A 226 -6.06 -21.34 25.78
C GLY A 226 -5.32 -22.14 24.71
N ARG A 227 -4.03 -21.88 24.51
CA ARG A 227 -3.20 -22.71 23.62
C ARG A 227 -2.82 -24.01 24.32
N THR A 228 -2.85 -25.08 23.56
CA THR A 228 -2.29 -26.39 23.87
C THR A 228 -1.42 -26.82 22.69
N GLN A 229 -0.61 -27.86 22.86
CA GLN A 229 0.19 -28.37 21.74
C GLN A 229 -0.72 -28.67 20.54
N ASP A 230 -0.43 -28.01 19.41
CA ASP A 230 -1.11 -28.15 18.11
C ASP A 230 -2.64 -27.95 18.14
N SER A 231 -3.17 -27.31 19.19
CA SER A 231 -4.63 -27.21 19.41
C SER A 231 -5.02 -26.05 20.34
N PHE A 232 -6.32 -25.83 20.48
CA PHE A 232 -6.87 -24.89 21.45
C PHE A 232 -7.73 -25.63 22.47
N GLU A 233 -7.53 -25.32 23.75
CA GLU A 233 -8.34 -25.83 24.85
C GLU A 233 -9.48 -24.85 25.16
N LYS A 234 -10.72 -25.31 24.96
CA LYS A 234 -11.92 -24.53 25.28
C LYS A 234 -12.25 -24.64 26.78
N LYS A 235 -12.34 -23.50 27.48
CA LYS A 235 -12.64 -23.42 28.90
C LYS A 235 -13.92 -22.64 29.16
N LYS A 236 -14.68 -23.04 30.18
CA LYS A 236 -15.82 -22.26 30.68
C LYS A 236 -15.31 -21.11 31.56
N ILE A 237 -15.82 -19.91 31.35
CA ILE A 237 -15.49 -18.76 32.18
C ILE A 237 -16.38 -18.78 33.43
N PRO A 238 -15.83 -18.61 34.65
CA PRO A 238 -16.63 -18.51 35.87
C PRO A 238 -17.67 -17.40 35.78
N SER A 239 -18.89 -17.64 36.29
CA SER A 239 -20.03 -16.70 36.19
C SER A 239 -19.70 -15.27 36.60
N LYS A 240 -18.88 -15.10 37.65
CA LYS A 240 -18.41 -13.81 38.16
C LYS A 240 -17.57 -13.00 37.14
N GLN A 241 -16.93 -13.66 36.18
CA GLN A 241 -16.05 -13.03 35.19
C GLN A 241 -16.74 -12.80 33.83
N GLN A 242 -17.87 -13.48 33.56
CA GLN A 242 -18.50 -13.47 32.22
C GLN A 242 -18.95 -12.07 31.78
N ASN A 243 -19.43 -11.26 32.73
CA ASN A 243 -19.88 -9.88 32.49
C ASN A 243 -18.85 -8.84 32.95
N GLY A 244 -17.63 -9.29 33.28
CA GLY A 244 -16.52 -8.41 33.62
C GLY A 244 -15.91 -7.79 32.37
N ARG A 245 -15.25 -6.65 32.55
CA ARG A 245 -14.48 -5.99 31.50
C ARG A 245 -13.17 -6.76 31.23
N VAL A 246 -12.84 -7.00 29.98
CA VAL A 246 -11.65 -7.78 29.58
C VAL A 246 -10.34 -7.01 29.77
N VAL A 247 -10.30 -5.73 29.41
CA VAL A 247 -9.11 -4.87 29.51
C VAL A 247 -9.42 -3.63 30.31
N THR A 248 -8.47 -3.08 31.07
CA THR A 248 -8.68 -1.83 31.82
C THR A 248 -8.77 -0.62 30.88
N LYS A 249 -9.32 0.50 31.37
CA LYS A 249 -9.34 1.76 30.61
C LYS A 249 -7.93 2.17 30.15
N LYS A 250 -6.94 2.10 31.03
CA LYS A 250 -5.54 2.41 30.70
C LYS A 250 -4.99 1.55 29.55
N GLN A 251 -5.28 0.24 29.56
CA GLN A 251 -4.90 -0.66 28.47
C GLN A 251 -5.63 -0.31 27.16
N THR A 252 -6.91 0.06 27.24
CA THR A 252 -7.68 0.53 26.08
C THR A 252 -7.10 1.82 25.48
N GLU A 253 -6.73 2.79 26.31
CA GLU A 253 -6.07 4.03 25.89
C GLU A 253 -4.69 3.77 25.28
N GLN A 254 -3.93 2.82 25.83
CA GLN A 254 -2.64 2.40 25.29
C GLN A 254 -2.77 1.73 23.91
N LEU A 255 -3.74 0.82 23.76
CA LEU A 255 -4.07 0.20 22.46
C LEU A 255 -4.47 1.24 21.43
N ALA A 256 -5.29 2.21 21.82
CA ALA A 256 -5.68 3.35 20.99
C ALA A 256 -4.45 4.16 20.52
N LYS A 257 -3.54 4.48 21.44
CA LYS A 257 -2.30 5.20 21.14
C LYS A 257 -1.45 4.46 20.11
N PHE A 258 -1.20 3.16 20.33
CA PHE A 258 -0.41 2.33 19.41
C PHE A 258 -1.06 2.24 18.02
N THR A 259 -2.37 2.01 17.99
CA THR A 259 -3.12 1.89 16.74
C THR A 259 -3.07 3.18 15.92
N ILE A 260 -3.24 4.34 16.56
CA ILE A 260 -3.12 5.64 15.89
C ILE A 260 -1.69 5.90 15.42
N SER A 261 -0.68 5.66 16.26
CA SER A 261 0.71 5.95 15.89
C SER A 261 1.13 5.17 14.64
N ILE A 262 0.73 3.89 14.55
CA ILE A 262 1.03 3.07 13.37
C ILE A 262 0.22 3.61 12.17
N SER A 263 -1.09 3.83 12.33
CA SER A 263 -1.97 4.34 11.27
C SER A 263 -1.50 5.68 10.70
N GLN A 264 -1.00 6.59 11.54
CA GLN A 264 -0.44 7.88 11.14
C GLN A 264 0.88 7.70 10.39
N LYS A 265 1.76 6.79 10.85
CA LYS A 265 3.04 6.54 10.19
C LYS A 265 2.87 5.95 8.79
N VAL A 266 1.85 5.12 8.59
CA VAL A 266 1.60 4.43 7.31
C VAL A 266 0.57 5.14 6.43
N PHE A 267 -0.05 6.21 6.92
CA PHE A 267 -1.09 7.00 6.22
C PHE A 267 -2.25 6.15 5.66
N ARG A 268 -2.61 5.06 6.36
CA ARG A 268 -3.69 4.14 6.00
C ARG A 268 -4.50 3.73 7.23
N PRO A 269 -5.81 3.45 7.09
CA PRO A 269 -6.57 2.84 8.16
C PRO A 269 -6.09 1.40 8.39
N ILE A 270 -5.90 1.00 9.64
CA ILE A 270 -5.34 -0.30 10.00
C ILE A 270 -6.18 -1.04 11.03
N ALA A 271 -6.09 -2.37 11.01
CA ALA A 271 -6.49 -3.26 12.07
C ALA A 271 -5.24 -3.85 12.72
N MET A 272 -5.15 -3.76 14.04
CA MET A 272 -4.03 -4.23 14.84
C MET A 272 -4.52 -5.35 15.74
N ARG A 273 -4.02 -6.58 15.54
CA ARG A 273 -4.26 -7.69 16.46
C ARG A 273 -3.28 -7.63 17.62
N TRP A 274 -3.78 -7.91 18.81
CA TRP A 274 -3.00 -7.79 20.03
C TRP A 274 -3.33 -8.93 21.01
N GLU A 275 -2.35 -9.22 21.87
CA GLU A 275 -2.44 -10.19 22.95
C GLU A 275 -1.85 -9.58 24.24
N ILE A 276 -2.40 -9.94 25.40
CA ILE A 276 -1.90 -9.55 26.72
C ILE A 276 -1.57 -10.81 27.52
N ASP A 277 -0.30 -10.96 27.91
CA ASP A 277 0.16 -11.98 28.85
C ASP A 277 0.83 -11.33 30.07
N LYS A 278 0.40 -11.70 31.28
CA LYS A 278 0.92 -11.16 32.56
C LYS A 278 1.02 -9.62 32.56
N ASN A 279 0.00 -8.94 32.06
CA ASN A 279 -0.07 -7.47 31.86
C ASN A 279 0.87 -6.87 30.80
N ASN A 280 1.66 -7.69 30.10
CA ASN A 280 2.46 -7.25 28.96
C ASN A 280 1.63 -7.34 27.69
N LEU A 281 1.51 -6.21 27.00
CA LEU A 281 0.76 -6.09 25.76
C LEU A 281 1.70 -6.28 24.58
N PHE A 282 1.31 -7.13 23.62
CA PHE A 282 2.05 -7.37 22.39
C PHE A 282 1.14 -7.25 21.18
N VAL A 283 1.64 -6.60 20.14
CA VAL A 283 1.03 -6.57 18.82
C VAL A 283 1.51 -7.79 18.04
N THR A 284 0.58 -8.62 17.61
CA THR A 284 0.86 -9.86 16.88
C THR A 284 0.74 -9.68 15.38
N ASP A 285 -0.12 -8.76 14.92
CA ASP A 285 -0.39 -8.55 13.50
C ASP A 285 -0.91 -7.13 13.23
N VAL A 286 -0.59 -6.60 12.06
CA VAL A 286 -1.08 -5.31 11.58
C VAL A 286 -1.44 -5.44 10.11
N SER A 287 -2.69 -5.12 9.77
CA SER A 287 -3.18 -5.15 8.39
C SER A 287 -3.90 -3.86 8.04
N GLU A 288 -3.96 -3.51 6.76
CA GLU A 288 -4.79 -2.39 6.30
C GLU A 288 -6.28 -2.76 6.36
N ILE A 289 -7.13 -1.78 6.66
CA ILE A 289 -8.58 -1.92 6.54
C ILE A 289 -8.92 -1.60 5.09
N VAL A 290 -9.19 -2.64 4.30
CA VAL A 290 -9.77 -2.47 2.97
C VAL A 290 -11.26 -2.19 3.13
N PRO A 291 -11.80 -1.08 2.58
CA PRO A 291 -13.24 -0.85 2.59
C PRO A 291 -13.93 -2.03 1.90
N GLN A 292 -14.78 -2.76 2.61
CA GLN A 292 -15.74 -3.63 1.95
C GLN A 292 -16.67 -2.73 1.14
N GLN A 293 -16.75 -2.94 -0.18
CA GLN A 293 -17.85 -2.39 -0.96
C GLN A 293 -19.13 -2.91 -0.31
N THR A 294 -19.91 -2.04 0.31
CA THR A 294 -21.20 -2.38 0.90
C THR A 294 -22.11 -2.87 -0.22
N SER A 295 -22.24 -4.18 -0.39
CA SER A 295 -23.34 -4.78 -1.13
C SER A 295 -24.62 -4.47 -0.35
N ALA A 296 -25.49 -3.64 -0.92
CA ALA A 296 -26.83 -3.41 -0.41
C ALA A 296 -27.60 -4.75 -0.32
N PRO A 297 -28.63 -4.87 0.54
CA PRO A 297 -29.34 -6.12 0.76
C PRO A 297 -30.00 -6.62 -0.52
N GLU A 298 -29.70 -7.86 -0.91
CA GLU A 298 -30.23 -8.53 -2.09
C GLU A 298 -31.69 -8.93 -1.90
N ASP A 299 -32.56 -8.33 -2.70
CA ASP A 299 -33.83 -8.92 -3.14
C ASP A 299 -34.02 -8.55 -4.61
N ARG A 300 -33.55 -9.42 -5.51
CA ARG A 300 -34.08 -9.72 -6.86
C ARG A 300 -33.07 -10.55 -7.66
N VAL A 301 -33.52 -11.74 -8.07
CA VAL A 301 -32.90 -12.53 -9.13
C VAL A 301 -32.91 -11.73 -10.43
N ALA A 302 -31.74 -11.37 -10.97
CA ALA A 302 -31.55 -11.03 -12.38
C ALA A 302 -30.05 -11.04 -12.77
N SER A 303 -29.72 -11.95 -13.69
CA SER A 303 -28.70 -11.87 -14.75
C SER A 303 -27.46 -10.97 -14.55
N ILE A 304 -26.29 -11.60 -14.59
CA ILE A 304 -24.99 -10.94 -14.80
C ILE A 304 -25.06 -10.07 -16.06
N THR A 305 -25.13 -8.76 -15.87
CA THR A 305 -24.81 -7.79 -16.93
C THR A 305 -23.37 -7.35 -16.72
N ILE A 306 -22.50 -7.80 -17.62
CA ILE A 306 -21.18 -7.18 -17.77
C ILE A 306 -21.45 -5.76 -18.28
N ILE A 307 -21.12 -4.74 -17.48
CA ILE A 307 -21.10 -3.36 -17.96
C ILE A 307 -19.85 -3.20 -18.83
N THR A 308 -19.98 -3.52 -20.11
CA THR A 308 -19.11 -2.92 -21.13
C THR A 308 -19.61 -1.51 -21.41
N PRO A 309 -18.79 -0.46 -21.33
CA PRO A 309 -19.18 0.87 -21.77
C PRO A 309 -19.65 0.77 -23.23
N ASN A 310 -20.82 1.32 -23.51
CA ASN A 310 -21.46 1.27 -24.83
C ASN A 310 -20.53 1.96 -25.85
N ASN A 311 -20.07 1.24 -26.87
CA ASN A 311 -19.14 1.76 -27.90
C ASN A 311 -19.73 2.92 -28.72
N ASP A 312 -21.03 3.17 -28.63
CA ASP A 312 -21.75 4.24 -29.33
C ASP A 312 -21.53 5.64 -28.73
N ALA A 313 -20.84 5.76 -27.59
CA ALA A 313 -20.58 7.05 -26.93
C ALA A 313 -19.33 7.79 -27.45
N TRP A 314 -18.60 7.21 -28.42
CA TRP A 314 -17.37 7.78 -28.97
C TRP A 314 -17.59 8.34 -30.36
N GLN A 315 -17.42 9.65 -30.52
CA GLN A 315 -17.34 10.27 -31.83
C GLN A 315 -15.90 10.16 -32.34
N ILE A 316 -15.69 9.51 -33.49
CA ILE A 316 -14.36 9.28 -34.04
C ILE A 316 -14.04 10.39 -35.04
N LEU A 317 -12.92 11.10 -34.81
CA LEU A 317 -12.41 12.12 -35.73
C LEU A 317 -11.93 11.47 -37.04
N ASP A 318 -12.23 12.12 -38.17
CA ASP A 318 -11.94 11.61 -39.51
C ASP A 318 -10.44 11.24 -39.66
N ARG A 319 -10.18 10.06 -40.25
CA ARG A 319 -8.82 9.56 -40.49
C ARG A 319 -7.96 10.48 -41.36
N ARG A 320 -8.57 11.43 -42.08
CA ARG A 320 -7.91 12.42 -42.93
C ARG A 320 -7.13 13.51 -42.18
N TRP A 321 -7.17 13.53 -40.84
CA TRP A 321 -6.43 14.53 -40.03
C TRP A 321 -4.90 14.53 -40.23
N LYS A 322 -4.34 13.45 -40.77
CA LYS A 322 -2.89 13.26 -40.91
C LYS A 322 -2.20 14.03 -42.03
N SER A 323 -2.92 14.66 -42.96
CA SER A 323 -2.26 15.17 -44.16
C SER A 323 -1.51 16.50 -43.94
N GLN A 324 -1.95 17.40 -43.04
CA GLN A 324 -1.24 18.66 -42.74
C GLN A 324 -1.57 19.19 -41.32
N PRO A 325 -0.58 19.50 -40.44
CA PRO A 325 -0.84 20.06 -39.10
C PRO A 325 -1.59 21.40 -39.13
N GLU A 326 -1.30 22.25 -40.13
CA GLU A 326 -1.97 23.56 -40.29
C GLU A 326 -3.46 23.43 -40.69
N SER A 327 -3.88 22.28 -41.26
CA SER A 327 -5.29 22.02 -41.57
C SER A 327 -6.05 21.34 -40.43
N THR A 328 -5.38 21.01 -39.32
CA THR A 328 -6.00 20.33 -38.16
C THR A 328 -7.05 21.21 -37.49
N ALA A 329 -6.78 22.51 -37.36
CA ALA A 329 -7.76 23.47 -36.85
C ALA A 329 -9.00 23.57 -37.76
N ALA A 330 -8.82 23.48 -39.08
CA ALA A 330 -9.92 23.52 -40.05
C ALA A 330 -10.76 22.24 -40.05
N ILE A 331 -10.12 21.06 -39.96
CA ILE A 331 -10.81 19.76 -39.86
C ILE A 331 -11.60 19.67 -38.55
N LEU A 332 -11.01 20.17 -37.46
CA LEU A 332 -11.66 20.17 -36.15
C LEU A 332 -12.81 21.19 -36.09
N ALA A 333 -12.66 22.36 -36.71
CA ALA A 333 -13.73 23.35 -36.84
C ALA A 333 -14.90 22.82 -37.71
N ASP A 334 -14.62 22.16 -38.83
CA ASP A 334 -15.62 21.51 -39.68
C ASP A 334 -16.35 20.37 -38.93
N PHE A 335 -15.61 19.56 -38.16
CA PHE A 335 -16.18 18.52 -37.31
C PHE A 335 -17.11 19.11 -36.24
N LEU A 336 -16.65 20.11 -35.49
CA LEU A 336 -17.44 20.78 -34.46
C LEU A 336 -18.65 21.54 -35.01
N GLN A 337 -18.60 22.05 -36.24
CA GLN A 337 -19.76 22.64 -36.92
C GLN A 337 -20.80 21.59 -37.34
N ARG A 338 -20.37 20.38 -37.72
CA ARG A 338 -21.26 19.32 -38.21
C ARG A 338 -21.88 18.50 -37.08
N THR A 339 -21.17 18.33 -35.98
CA THR A 339 -21.65 17.57 -34.82
C THR A 339 -22.03 18.53 -33.71
N HIS A 340 -23.33 18.64 -33.39
CA HIS A 340 -23.78 19.27 -32.15
C HIS A 340 -23.34 18.41 -30.96
N LEU A 341 -22.08 18.55 -30.53
CA LEU A 341 -21.52 17.75 -29.45
C LEU A 341 -22.14 18.17 -28.13
N ALA A 342 -22.73 17.20 -27.43
CA ALA A 342 -23.12 17.39 -26.05
C ALA A 342 -21.86 17.53 -25.17
N PRO A 343 -21.94 18.22 -24.03
CA PRO A 343 -20.75 18.53 -23.24
C PRO A 343 -20.01 17.33 -22.62
N ALA A 344 -20.63 16.15 -22.60
CA ALA A 344 -20.06 14.90 -22.11
C ALA A 344 -19.65 13.94 -23.25
N THR A 345 -19.46 14.46 -24.48
CA THR A 345 -19.16 13.61 -25.64
C THR A 345 -17.70 13.18 -25.64
N ASN A 346 -17.45 11.88 -25.66
CA ASN A 346 -16.09 11.34 -25.77
C ASN A 346 -15.64 11.39 -27.23
N ILE A 347 -14.45 11.96 -27.49
CA ILE A 347 -13.89 12.09 -28.84
C ILE A 347 -12.66 11.19 -28.96
N ARG A 348 -12.63 10.34 -29.99
CA ARG A 348 -11.47 9.49 -30.31
C ARG A 348 -10.72 10.06 -31.50
N ILE A 349 -9.44 10.39 -31.32
CA ILE A 349 -8.54 10.82 -32.40
C ILE A 349 -7.69 9.62 -32.83
N PRO A 350 -7.95 9.02 -34.00
CA PRO A 350 -7.21 7.82 -34.40
C PRO A 350 -5.78 8.15 -34.84
N ASN A 351 -4.84 7.28 -34.47
CA ASN A 351 -3.46 7.23 -35.00
C ASN A 351 -2.57 8.46 -34.68
N VAL A 352 -2.72 9.09 -33.52
CA VAL A 352 -1.68 10.01 -33.00
C VAL A 352 -0.40 9.20 -32.83
N THR A 353 0.73 9.65 -33.38
CA THR A 353 1.99 8.86 -33.37
C THR A 353 3.12 9.51 -32.59
N ASN A 354 2.96 10.78 -32.19
CA ASN A 354 3.94 11.51 -31.40
C ASN A 354 3.29 12.62 -30.55
N LEU A 355 4.04 13.18 -29.61
CA LEU A 355 3.59 14.21 -28.67
C LEU A 355 3.22 15.54 -29.36
N GLN A 356 3.91 15.89 -30.44
CA GLN A 356 3.67 17.15 -31.16
C GLN A 356 2.30 17.14 -31.85
N GLU A 357 1.88 16.01 -32.42
CA GLU A 357 0.54 15.80 -32.98
C GLU A 357 -0.56 15.89 -31.91
N LEU A 358 -0.29 15.41 -30.69
CA LEU A 358 -1.21 15.48 -29.55
C LEU A 358 -1.43 16.93 -29.08
N GLU A 359 -0.34 17.67 -28.88
CA GLU A 359 -0.40 19.07 -28.44
C GLU A 359 -1.04 19.98 -29.50
N ALA A 360 -0.81 19.70 -30.80
CA ALA A 360 -1.50 20.40 -31.88
C ALA A 360 -3.03 20.16 -31.86
N ALA A 361 -3.46 18.93 -31.60
CA ALA A 361 -4.89 18.59 -31.46
C ALA A 361 -5.52 19.27 -30.23
N ARG A 362 -4.82 19.24 -29.09
CA ARG A 362 -5.26 19.92 -27.87
C ARG A 362 -5.39 21.43 -28.07
N THR A 363 -4.37 22.06 -28.65
CA THR A 363 -4.37 23.51 -28.92
C THR A 363 -5.50 23.90 -29.87
N SER A 364 -5.78 23.08 -30.88
CA SER A 364 -6.89 23.30 -31.83
C SER A 364 -8.26 23.16 -31.17
N LEU A 365 -8.45 22.18 -30.27
CA LEU A 365 -9.68 22.03 -29.48
C LEU A 365 -9.93 23.25 -28.59
N LEU A 366 -8.90 23.71 -27.89
CA LEU A 366 -8.98 24.90 -27.05
C LEU A 366 -9.26 26.16 -27.87
N ALA A 367 -8.60 26.34 -29.03
CA ALA A 367 -8.84 27.47 -29.92
C ALA A 367 -10.27 27.48 -30.50
N ALA A 368 -10.83 26.32 -30.86
CA ALA A 368 -12.18 26.22 -31.39
C ALA A 368 -13.26 26.57 -30.35
N THR A 369 -13.00 26.37 -29.06
CA THR A 369 -13.92 26.81 -27.99
C THR A 369 -14.00 28.33 -27.81
N SER A 370 -13.03 29.08 -28.36
CA SER A 370 -12.96 30.54 -28.19
C SER A 370 -13.73 31.35 -29.25
N THR A 371 -14.13 30.73 -30.37
CA THR A 371 -14.72 31.43 -31.52
C THR A 371 -16.24 31.35 -31.60
N THR A 372 -16.89 30.48 -30.81
CA THR A 372 -18.36 30.36 -30.77
C THR A 372 -18.93 31.09 -29.56
N ASN A 373 -19.57 32.24 -29.81
CA ASN A 373 -20.16 33.15 -28.82
C ASN A 373 -21.30 32.55 -27.96
N THR A 374 -21.59 31.25 -28.07
CA THR A 374 -22.68 30.56 -27.37
C THR A 374 -22.23 29.72 -26.16
N TRP A 375 -20.94 29.75 -25.78
CA TRP A 375 -20.36 28.85 -24.77
C TRP A 375 -19.93 29.54 -23.46
N GLN A 376 -20.58 30.63 -23.07
CA GLN A 376 -20.21 31.43 -21.89
C GLN A 376 -20.47 30.80 -20.51
N PHE A 377 -20.86 29.52 -20.39
CA PHE A 377 -21.19 28.91 -19.09
C PHE A 377 -20.61 27.51 -18.89
N TRP A 378 -19.29 27.35 -18.99
CA TRP A 378 -18.63 26.08 -18.63
C TRP A 378 -17.27 26.35 -17.93
N PRO A 379 -17.18 26.33 -16.60
CA PRO A 379 -15.89 26.45 -15.88
C PRO A 379 -15.06 25.15 -15.88
N GLU A 380 -15.52 24.07 -16.52
CA GLU A 380 -15.05 22.70 -16.25
C GLU A 380 -14.40 21.98 -17.44
N ILE A 381 -13.92 22.69 -18.48
CA ILE A 381 -13.11 22.07 -19.56
C ILE A 381 -11.61 22.05 -19.18
N SER A 382 -11.29 21.73 -17.92
CA SER A 382 -9.90 21.55 -17.47
C SER A 382 -9.43 20.10 -17.56
N SER A 383 -10.31 19.16 -17.94
CA SER A 383 -9.98 17.73 -18.01
C SER A 383 -10.45 17.10 -19.33
N LEU A 384 -9.71 17.37 -20.41
CA LEU A 384 -9.75 16.56 -21.63
C LEU A 384 -8.69 15.47 -21.50
N GLY A 385 -9.10 14.29 -21.02
CA GLY A 385 -8.24 13.11 -20.97
C GLY A 385 -8.27 12.37 -22.30
N ILE A 386 -7.15 12.34 -23.03
CA ILE A 386 -7.02 11.55 -24.26
C ILE A 386 -6.41 10.18 -23.89
N LEU A 387 -7.18 9.11 -24.09
CA LEU A 387 -6.70 7.73 -23.89
C LEU A 387 -6.00 7.22 -25.16
N PHE A 388 -4.82 6.64 -24.98
CA PHE A 388 -3.94 6.16 -26.05
C PHE A 388 -3.86 4.62 -26.06
N GLU A 389 -3.77 4.01 -27.24
CA GLU A 389 -3.49 2.58 -27.43
C GLU A 389 -2.29 2.42 -28.39
N LEU A 390 -1.09 2.08 -27.87
CA LEU A 390 0.09 1.79 -28.70
C LEU A 390 0.11 0.29 -29.02
N LYS A 391 0.11 -0.05 -30.31
CA LYS A 391 0.47 -1.40 -30.77
C LYS A 391 1.91 -1.38 -31.31
N ASN A 392 2.72 -2.30 -30.78
CA ASN A 392 4.02 -2.77 -31.25
C ASN A 392 5.24 -1.88 -30.99
N TYR A 393 5.86 -2.01 -29.81
CA TYR A 393 7.31 -1.85 -29.59
C TYR A 393 7.82 -2.81 -28.49
N SER A 394 9.07 -3.25 -28.61
CA SER A 394 9.70 -4.32 -27.83
C SER A 394 10.55 -3.78 -26.66
N ALA A 395 10.29 -4.29 -25.45
CA ALA A 395 11.14 -4.52 -24.27
C ALA A 395 12.22 -3.49 -23.82
N LEU A 396 12.35 -2.31 -24.43
CA LEU A 396 13.31 -1.29 -24.00
C LEU A 396 12.73 0.14 -23.97
N ASP A 397 11.40 0.26 -23.93
CA ASP A 397 10.69 1.50 -23.63
C ASP A 397 10.03 1.44 -22.25
N PHE A 398 10.70 2.14 -21.36
CA PHE A 398 10.43 2.50 -19.96
C PHE A 398 8.95 2.79 -19.61
N PHE A 399 8.43 2.03 -18.63
CA PHE A 399 7.26 2.26 -17.79
C PHE A 399 5.85 2.23 -18.42
N ASP A 400 5.30 1.01 -18.45
CA ASP A 400 3.85 0.79 -18.32
C ASP A 400 3.41 1.01 -16.87
N GLY A 401 2.53 2.01 -16.67
CA GLY A 401 1.68 2.18 -15.48
C GLY A 401 2.23 3.05 -14.36
N ILE A 402 2.02 4.37 -14.43
CA ILE A 402 2.12 5.27 -13.27
C ILE A 402 0.74 5.83 -12.93
N MET A 403 0.21 5.38 -11.79
CA MET A 403 -0.77 6.11 -10.98
C MET A 403 0.00 7.13 -10.13
N LEU A 404 -0.40 8.41 -10.18
CA LEU A 404 0.16 9.44 -9.32
C LEU A 404 -0.78 9.73 -8.12
N ASP A 405 -0.34 9.30 -6.94
CA ASP A 405 -0.80 9.72 -5.61
C ASP A 405 -0.04 11.00 -5.24
N ILE A 406 -0.59 12.16 -5.63
CA ILE A 406 0.03 13.49 -5.51
C ILE A 406 0.44 13.87 -4.06
N PRO A 407 -0.26 13.44 -2.99
CA PRO A 407 0.22 13.60 -1.61
C PRO A 407 1.56 12.91 -1.29
N GLY A 408 1.96 11.88 -2.04
CA GLY A 408 3.20 11.13 -1.82
C GLY A 408 4.44 11.75 -2.47
N LEU A 409 4.28 12.57 -3.51
CA LEU A 409 5.42 13.14 -4.24
C LEU A 409 6.03 14.38 -3.55
N LEU A 410 5.28 15.05 -2.67
CA LEU A 410 5.78 16.18 -1.89
C LEU A 410 6.72 15.75 -0.74
N GLN A 411 6.93 14.45 -0.54
CA GLN A 411 7.74 13.90 0.56
C GLN A 411 9.20 13.57 0.19
N SER A 412 9.68 13.84 -1.03
CA SER A 412 11.03 13.40 -1.48
C SER A 412 12.04 14.52 -1.77
N LEU A 413 11.77 15.77 -1.43
CA LEU A 413 12.77 16.84 -1.54
C LEU A 413 13.78 16.77 -0.38
N TYR A 414 14.93 16.16 -0.65
CA TYR A 414 16.12 16.24 0.19
C TYR A 414 16.60 17.70 0.24
N VAL A 415 16.43 18.34 1.40
CA VAL A 415 17.09 19.60 1.79
C VAL A 415 18.36 19.24 2.57
N THR A 416 19.44 19.99 2.32
CA THR A 416 20.75 19.80 2.97
C THR A 416 20.73 20.21 4.46
N PRO A 417 21.63 19.67 5.30
CA PRO A 417 21.41 19.55 6.76
C PRO A 417 21.81 20.80 7.58
N THR A 418 21.72 22.03 7.05
CA THR A 418 22.23 23.22 7.78
C THR A 418 21.24 24.37 7.94
N TRP A 419 19.96 24.16 7.66
CA TRP A 419 18.95 25.22 7.78
C TRP A 419 18.27 25.15 9.15
N SER A 420 18.04 26.31 9.76
CA SER A 420 17.29 26.44 11.01
C SER A 420 15.78 26.32 10.74
N ASP A 421 15.02 25.89 11.75
CA ASP A 421 13.56 25.72 11.65
C ASP A 421 12.85 27.01 11.18
N THR A 422 13.37 28.17 11.58
CA THR A 422 12.90 29.49 11.15
C THR A 422 13.07 29.76 9.65
N GLU A 423 14.14 29.25 9.02
CA GLU A 423 14.40 29.43 7.59
C GLU A 423 13.49 28.52 6.75
N TYR A 424 13.13 27.35 7.29
CA TYR A 424 12.14 26.44 6.69
C TYR A 424 10.75 27.08 6.66
N ASP A 425 10.29 27.62 7.79
CA ASP A 425 8.97 28.22 7.90
C ASP A 425 8.82 29.45 6.97
N LEU A 426 9.90 30.24 6.82
CA LEU A 426 9.90 31.39 5.92
C LEU A 426 9.86 30.98 4.44
N LEU A 427 10.58 29.94 4.04
CA LEU A 427 10.56 29.42 2.66
C LEU A 427 9.17 28.91 2.29
N PHE A 428 8.53 28.15 3.18
CA PHE A 428 7.19 27.63 2.95
C PHE A 428 6.15 28.75 2.83
N SER A 429 6.27 29.81 3.64
CA SER A 429 5.40 30.98 3.53
C SER A 429 5.57 31.72 2.19
N LEU A 430 6.79 31.81 1.66
CA LEU A 430 7.08 32.40 0.33
C LEU A 430 6.48 31.59 -0.82
N ILE A 431 6.51 30.26 -0.74
CA ILE A 431 5.95 29.35 -1.74
C ILE A 431 4.41 29.45 -1.76
N GLU A 432 3.77 29.51 -0.59
CA GLU A 432 2.31 29.66 -0.48
C GLU A 432 1.80 31.01 -1.00
N GLN A 433 2.60 32.08 -0.96
CA GLN A 433 2.18 33.42 -1.37
C GLN A 433 2.31 33.70 -2.88
N GLN A 434 3.04 32.89 -3.66
CA GLN A 434 3.36 33.16 -5.06
C GLN A 434 2.74 32.18 -6.09
N VAL A 435 2.00 31.14 -5.67
CA VAL A 435 1.45 30.15 -6.61
C VAL A 435 -0.09 30.28 -6.71
N PRO A 436 -0.63 30.82 -7.82
CA PRO A 436 -2.05 30.68 -8.14
C PRO A 436 -2.39 29.21 -8.39
N ASN A 437 -3.60 28.82 -8.03
CA ASN A 437 -4.12 27.45 -7.90
C ASN A 437 -4.20 26.60 -9.19
N HIS A 438 -3.31 26.73 -10.17
CA HIS A 438 -3.13 25.75 -11.24
C HIS A 438 -1.74 25.91 -11.84
N MET A 439 -0.72 25.37 -11.18
CA MET A 439 0.54 24.89 -11.75
C MET A 439 1.49 24.48 -10.62
N LEU A 440 1.43 23.21 -10.23
CA LEU A 440 2.49 22.54 -9.49
C LEU A 440 2.63 21.12 -10.08
N HIS A 441 3.14 21.06 -11.30
CA HIS A 441 3.87 19.90 -11.80
C HIS A 441 5.34 20.35 -11.97
N GLY A 442 6.26 19.52 -11.49
CA GLY A 442 7.67 19.84 -11.37
C GLY A 442 8.27 20.33 -12.68
N LEU A 443 8.75 21.56 -12.66
CA LEU A 443 9.75 22.06 -13.60
C LEU A 443 11.12 21.84 -12.96
N ILE A 444 12.04 21.24 -13.71
CA ILE A 444 13.45 21.27 -13.33
C ILE A 444 13.99 22.65 -13.72
N LEU A 445 14.86 23.27 -12.92
CA LEU A 445 15.35 24.67 -13.09
C LEU A 445 15.81 25.04 -14.51
N HIS A 446 16.26 24.07 -15.32
CA HIS A 446 16.69 24.27 -16.72
C HIS A 446 15.55 24.30 -17.74
N GLU A 447 14.30 24.06 -17.32
CA GLU A 447 13.09 24.06 -18.15
C GLU A 447 12.25 25.33 -17.97
N LEU A 448 12.70 26.25 -17.12
CA LEU A 448 12.10 27.57 -17.00
C LEU A 448 12.42 28.39 -18.26
N PRO A 449 11.44 29.11 -18.84
CA PRO A 449 11.73 30.00 -19.95
C PRO A 449 12.73 31.08 -19.52
N SER A 450 13.62 31.47 -20.44
CA SER A 450 14.83 32.27 -20.16
C SER A 450 14.55 33.61 -19.48
N ASN A 451 13.35 34.17 -19.68
CA ASN A 451 12.87 35.39 -19.04
C ASN A 451 12.57 35.21 -17.54
N THR A 452 12.05 34.04 -17.13
CA THR A 452 11.79 33.70 -15.72
C THR A 452 13.09 33.41 -14.99
N LEU A 453 14.04 32.72 -15.65
CA LEU A 453 15.40 32.54 -15.11
C LEU A 453 16.14 33.86 -14.97
N GLN A 454 16.09 34.76 -15.96
CA GLN A 454 16.68 36.09 -15.85
C GLN A 454 16.03 36.93 -14.74
N HIS A 455 14.72 36.80 -14.54
CA HIS A 455 14.04 37.52 -13.45
C HIS A 455 14.46 36.98 -12.08
N LEU A 456 14.46 35.66 -11.89
CA LEU A 456 14.92 35.01 -10.66
C LEU A 456 16.39 35.29 -10.37
N ASP A 457 17.27 35.19 -11.37
CA ASP A 457 18.68 35.57 -11.24
C ASP A 457 18.81 37.05 -10.89
N SER A 458 18.11 37.97 -11.56
CA SER A 458 18.23 39.41 -11.26
C SER A 458 17.74 39.78 -9.86
N VAL A 459 16.73 39.07 -9.34
CA VAL A 459 16.21 39.28 -7.98
C VAL A 459 17.17 38.67 -6.98
N VAL A 460 17.53 37.40 -7.13
CA VAL A 460 18.43 36.68 -6.23
C VAL A 460 19.82 37.32 -6.19
N TYR A 461 20.38 37.72 -7.34
CA TYR A 461 21.68 38.38 -7.45
C TYR A 461 21.69 39.79 -6.84
N LYS A 462 20.58 40.52 -6.89
CA LYS A 462 20.45 41.84 -6.26
C LYS A 462 20.53 41.77 -4.73
N TYR A 463 20.08 40.66 -4.13
CA TYR A 463 20.05 40.51 -2.67
C TYR A 463 21.21 39.68 -2.11
N ILE A 464 21.81 38.74 -2.89
CA ILE A 464 22.98 37.95 -2.45
C ILE A 464 24.24 38.82 -2.27
N HIS A 465 24.35 39.96 -2.95
CA HIS A 465 25.49 40.87 -2.81
C HIS A 465 25.27 42.01 -1.79
N ALA A 466 24.23 41.93 -0.96
CA ALA A 466 24.08 42.82 0.19
C ALA A 466 24.84 42.24 1.41
N PRO A 467 25.53 43.05 2.22
CA PRO A 467 26.38 42.58 3.33
C PRO A 467 25.57 42.13 4.57
N GLU A 468 24.33 41.66 4.40
CA GLU A 468 23.41 41.31 5.49
C GLU A 468 23.15 39.80 5.55
N SER A 469 22.75 39.32 6.75
CA SER A 469 22.47 37.90 6.99
C SER A 469 21.31 37.39 6.12
N LEU A 470 21.36 36.11 5.71
CA LEU A 470 20.34 35.47 4.87
C LEU A 470 18.92 35.65 5.44
N GLU A 471 18.77 35.62 6.76
CA GLU A 471 17.51 35.88 7.45
C GLU A 471 16.97 37.30 7.20
N GLN A 472 17.82 38.33 7.24
CA GLN A 472 17.42 39.71 6.94
C GLN A 472 17.04 39.89 5.48
N ILE A 473 17.76 39.22 4.57
CA ILE A 473 17.44 39.19 3.14
C ILE A 473 16.05 38.58 2.91
N LEU A 474 15.76 37.44 3.53
CA LEU A 474 14.47 36.77 3.40
C LEU A 474 13.33 37.59 4.03
N ARG A 475 13.56 38.22 5.17
CA ARG A 475 12.58 39.13 5.81
C ARG A 475 12.30 40.38 4.96
N SER A 476 13.33 40.96 4.34
CA SER A 476 13.17 42.07 3.40
C SER A 476 12.35 41.65 2.18
N LEU A 477 12.60 40.46 1.64
CA LEU A 477 11.89 39.93 0.49
C LEU A 477 10.39 39.73 0.78
N VAL A 478 10.07 39.15 1.94
CA VAL A 478 8.68 38.96 2.38
C VAL A 478 7.99 40.32 2.59
N SER A 479 8.67 41.28 3.24
CA SER A 479 8.12 42.62 3.48
C SER A 479 7.83 43.39 2.17
N ASP A 480 8.72 43.30 1.17
CA ASP A 480 8.54 43.96 -0.13
C ASP A 480 7.40 43.31 -0.93
N LEU A 481 7.25 41.98 -0.85
CA LEU A 481 6.16 41.24 -1.50
C LEU A 481 4.81 41.54 -0.86
N GLU A 482 4.74 41.65 0.46
CA GLU A 482 3.54 42.07 1.18
C GLU A 482 3.16 43.51 0.83
N ALA A 483 4.13 44.43 0.78
CA ALA A 483 3.88 45.82 0.37
C ALA A 483 3.35 45.93 -1.07
N LYS A 484 3.84 45.09 -1.99
CA LYS A 484 3.33 45.00 -3.38
C LYS A 484 1.92 44.41 -3.42
N ARG A 485 1.64 43.36 -2.64
CA ARG A 485 0.30 42.75 -2.53
C ARG A 485 -0.73 43.75 -2.01
N TRP A 486 -0.38 44.55 -1.01
CA TRP A 486 -1.26 45.60 -0.46
C TRP A 486 -1.51 46.76 -1.43
N LYS A 487 -0.58 47.07 -2.33
CA LYS A 487 -0.78 48.08 -3.40
C LYS A 487 -1.56 47.55 -4.61
N ALA A 488 -1.67 46.24 -4.78
CA ALA A 488 -2.33 45.59 -5.91
C ALA A 488 -3.80 45.20 -5.64
N LEU A 489 -4.27 45.39 -4.41
CA LEU A 489 -5.68 45.27 -4.05
C LEU A 489 -6.38 46.63 -4.30
N PRO A 490 -7.59 46.66 -4.89
CA PRO A 490 -8.31 47.90 -5.18
C PRO A 490 -8.73 48.68 -3.93
#